data_AF-A0AAD6E4I1-F1
#
_entry.id   AF-A0AAD6E4I1-F1
#
_cell.length_a   1.000
_cell.length_b   1.000
_cell.length_c   1.000
_cell.angle_alpha   90.00
_cell.angle_beta   90.00
_cell.angle_gamma   90.00
#
_symmetry.space_group_name_H-M   'P 1'
#
loop_
_entity.id
_entity.type
_entity.pdbx_description
1 polymer ?
#
loop_
_entity_poly.entity_id
_entity_poly.type
_entity_poly.pdbx_seq_one_letter_code
_entity_poly.pdbx_strand_id
1 'polypeptide(L)'
;MNAKEKVEVDKENLARNNNSPLSQPTLDVSGRLSEKDGKCVGTSEIRQTSSTTTLRLFTNPVVANFAMADIDVTLASWKLVEVGRLVLIRRGPFAGKLAAIVEIVDHRRVLVDGPSGEEQKIVPRHVLPLAHATLTPFTIPQLPRAAGTGPVKKLWAKNEIDGKWAKSSFAQKTDRSERRKNLTDFERFKVLRLRKQARYEVQKSYAKVRAAAQ
;
A
#
# COMPACT_ATOMS: atom_id res chain seq x y z
N MET A 1 42.87 -34.72 -18.55
CA MET A 1 41.80 -34.00 -17.82
C MET A 1 41.13 -33.07 -18.81
N ASN A 2 39.88 -33.39 -19.18
CA ASN A 2 39.17 -32.75 -20.27
C ASN A 2 38.60 -31.39 -19.83
N ALA A 3 38.52 -30.42 -20.74
CA ALA A 3 38.07 -29.05 -20.47
C ALA A 3 36.65 -28.95 -19.85
N LYS A 4 35.82 -29.99 -19.99
CA LYS A 4 34.51 -30.09 -19.32
C LYS A 4 34.61 -30.34 -17.81
N GLU A 5 35.63 -31.06 -17.37
CA GLU A 5 35.82 -31.44 -15.96
C GLU A 5 36.33 -30.25 -15.12
N LYS A 6 37.10 -29.35 -15.73
CA LYS A 6 37.63 -28.15 -15.04
C LYS A 6 36.53 -27.13 -14.71
N VAL A 7 35.56 -26.94 -15.62
CA VAL A 7 34.43 -26.01 -15.42
C VAL A 7 33.45 -26.51 -14.34
N GLU A 8 33.36 -27.82 -14.14
CA GLU A 8 32.48 -28.42 -13.13
C GLU A 8 33.09 -28.32 -11.72
N VAL A 9 34.41 -28.54 -11.59
CA VAL A 9 35.16 -28.35 -10.34
C VAL A 9 35.20 -26.87 -9.91
N ASP A 10 35.25 -25.95 -10.87
CA ASP A 10 35.22 -24.51 -10.60
C ASP A 10 33.83 -24.02 -10.11
N LYS A 11 32.74 -24.68 -10.52
CA LYS A 11 31.38 -24.40 -10.03
C LYS A 11 31.13 -24.96 -8.64
N GLU A 12 31.71 -26.11 -8.30
CA GLU A 12 31.60 -26.69 -6.95
C GLU A 12 32.40 -25.91 -5.90
N ASN A 13 33.57 -25.36 -6.25
CA ASN A 13 34.38 -24.59 -5.32
C ASN A 13 33.85 -23.17 -5.06
N LEU A 14 33.10 -22.58 -6.01
CA LEU A 14 32.41 -21.30 -5.79
C LEU A 14 31.20 -21.43 -4.84
N ALA A 15 30.61 -22.63 -4.73
CA ALA A 15 29.48 -22.91 -3.84
C ALA A 15 29.89 -23.18 -2.38
N ARG A 16 31.17 -23.45 -2.10
CA ARG A 16 31.68 -23.71 -0.73
C ARG A 16 32.09 -22.45 0.04
N ASN A 17 32.30 -21.30 -0.63
CA ASN A 17 32.86 -20.09 0.00
C ASN A 17 31.82 -19.00 0.37
N ASN A 18 30.52 -19.30 0.28
CA ASN A 18 29.46 -18.35 0.62
C ASN A 18 28.69 -18.69 1.90
N ASN A 19 29.15 -19.67 2.66
CA ASN A 19 28.70 -19.89 4.04
C ASN A 19 29.64 -19.18 5.03
N SER A 20 29.66 -17.85 4.95
CA SER A 20 29.97 -17.05 6.14
C SER A 20 28.79 -17.20 7.08
N PRO A 21 28.95 -17.72 8.30
CA PRO A 21 27.85 -17.73 9.25
C PRO A 21 27.50 -16.27 9.53
N LEU A 22 26.31 -15.86 9.12
CA LEU A 22 25.67 -14.64 9.59
C LEU A 22 25.78 -14.66 11.12
N SER A 23 26.58 -13.75 11.66
CA SER A 23 26.72 -13.53 13.09
C SER A 23 25.32 -13.31 13.66
N GLN A 24 24.84 -14.29 14.41
CA GLN A 24 23.63 -14.11 15.20
C GLN A 24 23.90 -12.98 16.20
N PRO A 25 23.00 -12.00 16.37
CA PRO A 25 23.08 -11.16 17.55
C PRO A 25 22.79 -12.06 18.76
N THR A 26 23.81 -12.32 19.57
CA THR A 26 23.64 -12.93 20.88
C THR A 26 22.87 -11.96 21.77
N LEU A 27 21.70 -12.39 22.24
CA LEU A 27 20.98 -11.67 23.28
C LEU A 27 21.65 -11.96 24.62
N ASP A 28 22.35 -10.97 25.17
CA ASP A 28 22.81 -10.99 26.55
C ASP A 28 21.62 -10.82 27.51
N VAL A 29 21.67 -11.56 28.61
CA VAL A 29 20.74 -11.56 29.74
C VAL A 29 21.06 -10.38 30.64
N SER A 30 21.03 -9.16 30.11
CA SER A 30 20.98 -7.93 30.92
C SER A 30 20.50 -6.75 30.06
N GLY A 31 19.24 -6.34 30.24
CA GLY A 31 18.64 -5.22 29.53
C GLY A 31 19.16 -3.87 30.02
N ARG A 32 20.40 -3.52 29.66
CA ARG A 32 20.97 -2.17 29.85
C ARG A 32 21.43 -1.63 28.50
N LEU A 33 20.62 -0.75 27.91
CA LEU A 33 20.97 0.02 26.71
C LEU A 33 22.05 1.05 27.06
N SER A 34 23.11 1.08 26.27
CA SER A 34 24.08 2.17 26.24
C SER A 34 23.58 3.26 25.30
N GLU A 35 23.23 4.42 25.85
CA GLU A 35 23.03 5.66 25.10
C GLU A 35 24.40 6.31 24.88
N LYS A 36 24.74 6.60 23.62
CA LYS A 36 25.78 7.56 23.27
C LYS A 36 25.14 8.85 22.78
N ASP A 37 25.31 9.87 23.63
CA ASP A 37 25.66 11.26 23.33
C ASP A 37 24.75 12.12 22.43
N GLY A 38 24.16 13.13 23.06
CA GLY A 38 23.53 14.26 22.37
C GLY A 38 22.92 15.29 23.34
N LYS A 39 23.78 16.03 24.06
CA LYS A 39 23.43 17.14 24.96
C LYS A 39 22.41 18.11 24.34
N CYS A 40 21.28 18.33 25.00
CA CYS A 40 20.57 19.60 24.98
C CYS A 40 20.54 20.13 26.42
N VAL A 41 21.42 21.08 26.72
CA VAL A 41 21.46 21.83 27.97
C VAL A 41 20.52 23.02 27.82
N GLY A 42 19.56 23.15 28.72
CA GLY A 42 18.61 24.26 28.76
C GLY A 42 17.93 24.29 30.12
N THR A 43 18.71 24.54 31.16
CA THR A 43 18.23 24.77 32.53
C THR A 43 17.68 26.18 32.70
N SER A 44 16.47 26.25 33.23
CA SER A 44 15.91 27.25 34.16
C SER A 44 16.51 28.65 34.23
N GLU A 45 15.67 29.67 34.09
CA GLU A 45 15.72 30.81 35.03
C GLU A 45 14.36 31.52 35.16
N ILE A 46 13.87 31.57 36.40
CA ILE A 46 12.77 32.41 36.87
C ILE A 46 13.40 33.73 37.33
N ARG A 47 12.98 34.87 36.77
CA ARG A 47 13.03 36.17 37.47
C ARG A 47 11.86 37.06 37.06
N GLN A 48 11.14 37.51 38.10
CA GLN A 48 10.12 38.55 38.05
C GLN A 48 10.77 39.92 37.83
N THR A 49 10.15 40.80 37.05
CA THR A 49 10.04 42.23 37.40
C THR A 49 8.72 42.82 36.89
N SER A 50 8.11 43.57 37.80
CA SER A 50 6.89 44.36 37.70
C SER A 50 7.08 45.67 36.93
N SER A 51 6.07 46.13 36.18
CA SER A 51 5.58 47.54 36.24
C SER A 51 4.44 47.83 35.25
N THR A 52 3.36 48.37 35.82
CA THR A 52 2.52 49.48 35.31
C THR A 52 1.52 49.26 34.17
N THR A 53 0.30 48.91 34.59
CA THR A 53 -0.99 49.59 34.33
C THR A 53 -1.11 50.54 33.12
N THR A 54 -2.01 50.19 32.20
CA THR A 54 -3.04 51.15 31.74
C THR A 54 -4.32 50.41 31.32
N LEU A 55 -5.40 50.66 32.05
CA LEU A 55 -6.75 50.24 31.71
C LEU A 55 -7.19 50.98 30.43
N ARG A 56 -7.45 50.23 29.35
CA ARG A 56 -8.24 50.72 28.22
C ARG A 56 -9.52 49.91 28.12
N LEU A 57 -10.56 50.57 28.61
CA LEU A 57 -11.98 50.57 28.23
C LEU A 57 -12.38 49.55 27.16
N PHE A 58 -13.36 48.74 27.56
CA PHE A 58 -14.26 47.94 26.75
C PHE A 58 -14.62 48.59 25.40
N THR A 59 -14.19 47.96 24.31
CA THR A 59 -14.86 48.04 23.01
C THR A 59 -14.85 46.66 22.33
N ASN A 60 -15.85 45.82 22.62
CA ASN A 60 -16.27 44.77 21.69
C ASN A 60 -17.29 45.40 20.73
N PRO A 61 -17.00 45.35 19.42
CA PRO A 61 -17.91 44.66 18.51
C PRO A 61 -17.11 43.71 17.62
N VAL A 62 -17.29 42.39 17.79
CA VAL A 62 -18.16 41.60 16.91
C VAL A 62 -17.84 41.84 15.43
N VAL A 63 -16.73 41.26 14.97
CA VAL A 63 -16.58 40.60 13.67
C VAL A 63 -15.31 39.78 13.75
N ALA A 64 -15.38 38.66 14.49
CA ALA A 64 -14.56 37.54 14.10
C ALA A 64 -15.01 37.18 12.69
N ASN A 65 -14.15 37.40 11.70
CA ASN A 65 -14.34 36.87 10.36
C ASN A 65 -14.45 35.35 10.51
N PHE A 66 -15.69 34.88 10.64
CA PHE A 66 -16.06 33.50 10.43
C PHE A 66 -15.89 33.31 8.93
N ALA A 67 -14.66 33.05 8.50
CA ALA A 67 -14.40 32.53 7.18
C ALA A 67 -15.23 31.24 7.11
N MET A 68 -16.38 31.34 6.46
CA MET A 68 -17.18 30.19 6.10
C MET A 68 -16.20 29.26 5.41
N ALA A 69 -15.88 28.13 6.05
CA ALA A 69 -15.12 27.09 5.41
C ALA A 69 -15.87 26.79 4.11
N ASP A 70 -15.23 27.06 2.97
CA ASP A 70 -15.76 26.63 1.69
C ASP A 70 -16.00 25.13 1.82
N ILE A 71 -17.27 24.75 1.88
CA ILE A 71 -17.64 23.35 1.90
C ILE A 71 -17.39 22.87 0.48
N ASP A 72 -16.21 22.31 0.25
CA ASP A 72 -15.88 21.59 -0.96
C ASP A 72 -16.77 20.35 -1.03
N VAL A 73 -18.00 20.52 -1.52
CA VAL A 73 -18.90 19.41 -1.81
C VAL A 73 -18.27 18.61 -2.94
N THR A 74 -17.45 17.63 -2.58
CA THR A 74 -16.89 16.68 -3.53
C THR A 74 -18.03 15.89 -4.16
N LEU A 75 -18.35 16.24 -5.41
CA LEU A 75 -19.34 15.51 -6.18
C LEU A 75 -18.92 14.04 -6.26
N ALA A 76 -19.87 13.14 -6.03
CA ALA A 76 -19.62 11.71 -6.05
C ALA A 76 -19.10 11.29 -7.44
N SER A 77 -17.81 10.95 -7.53
CA SER A 77 -17.21 10.46 -8.76
C SER A 77 -17.63 9.01 -9.00
N TRP A 78 -18.62 8.80 -9.85
CA TRP A 78 -19.04 7.47 -10.26
C TRP A 78 -17.99 6.82 -11.17
N LYS A 79 -17.81 5.50 -11.02
CA LYS A 79 -16.95 4.72 -11.91
C LYS A 79 -17.74 4.38 -13.17
N LEU A 80 -17.44 5.07 -14.26
CA LEU A 80 -18.13 4.90 -15.53
C LEU A 80 -17.50 3.80 -16.38
N VAL A 81 -18.30 3.14 -17.21
CA VAL A 81 -17.79 2.23 -18.24
C VAL A 81 -17.28 3.06 -19.41
N GLU A 82 -15.96 3.18 -19.52
CA GLU A 82 -15.30 3.98 -20.55
C GLU A 82 -14.09 3.22 -21.12
N VAL A 83 -13.67 3.61 -22.32
CA VAL A 83 -12.46 3.06 -22.96
C VAL A 83 -11.23 3.46 -22.13
N GLY A 84 -10.35 2.48 -21.86
CA GLY A 84 -9.16 2.64 -21.05
C GLY A 84 -9.37 2.40 -19.56
N ARG A 85 -10.61 2.28 -19.07
CA ARG A 85 -10.84 1.96 -17.66
C ARG A 85 -10.43 0.53 -17.34
N LEU A 86 -9.79 0.36 -16.19
CA LEU A 86 -9.33 -0.93 -15.72
C LEU A 86 -10.42 -1.67 -14.95
N VAL A 87 -10.48 -2.96 -15.21
CA VAL A 87 -11.50 -3.88 -14.75
C VAL A 87 -10.83 -5.07 -14.09
N LEU A 88 -11.36 -5.44 -12.94
CA LEU A 88 -11.05 -6.69 -12.29
C LEU A 88 -12.10 -7.75 -12.69
N ILE A 89 -11.62 -8.87 -13.22
CA ILE A 89 -12.48 -10.00 -13.59
C ILE A 89 -12.83 -10.79 -12.33
N ARG A 90 -14.11 -11.01 -12.05
CA ARG A 90 -14.58 -11.76 -10.87
C ARG A 90 -14.78 -13.25 -11.12
N ARG A 91 -15.21 -13.62 -12.32
CA ARG A 91 -15.62 -14.98 -12.68
C ARG A 91 -15.03 -15.37 -14.03
N GLY A 92 -14.85 -16.67 -14.24
CA GLY A 92 -14.27 -17.22 -15.46
C GLY A 92 -12.80 -17.62 -15.31
N PRO A 93 -12.15 -18.04 -16.42
CA PRO A 93 -10.77 -18.54 -16.40
C PRO A 93 -9.73 -17.49 -16.00
N PHE A 94 -10.08 -16.20 -16.14
CA PHE A 94 -9.21 -15.08 -15.83
C PHE A 94 -9.62 -14.35 -14.53
N ALA A 95 -10.34 -15.03 -13.63
CA ALA A 95 -10.77 -14.44 -12.37
C ALA A 95 -9.57 -13.96 -11.53
N GLY A 96 -9.72 -12.79 -10.91
CA GLY A 96 -8.67 -12.14 -10.11
C GLY A 96 -7.66 -11.35 -10.94
N LYS A 97 -7.69 -11.43 -12.27
CA LYS A 97 -6.79 -10.70 -13.16
C LYS A 97 -7.34 -9.32 -13.52
N LEU A 98 -6.41 -8.41 -13.81
CA LEU A 98 -6.68 -7.04 -14.21
C LEU A 98 -6.64 -6.93 -15.74
N ALA A 99 -7.55 -6.14 -16.31
CA ALA A 99 -7.54 -5.87 -17.74
C ALA A 99 -8.18 -4.52 -18.06
N ALA A 100 -7.88 -3.94 -19.22
CA ALA A 100 -8.42 -2.67 -19.68
C ALA A 100 -9.61 -2.88 -20.63
N ILE A 101 -10.61 -2.02 -20.54
CA ILE A 101 -11.69 -1.94 -21.55
C ILE A 101 -11.11 -1.28 -22.80
N VAL A 102 -11.13 -2.00 -23.92
CA VAL A 102 -10.64 -1.48 -25.21
C VAL A 102 -11.80 -0.93 -26.04
N GLU A 103 -12.95 -1.60 -25.98
CA GLU A 103 -14.14 -1.23 -26.72
C GLU A 103 -15.39 -1.68 -25.98
N ILE A 104 -16.45 -0.88 -26.07
CA ILE A 104 -17.77 -1.27 -25.58
C ILE A 104 -18.50 -1.90 -26.77
N VAL A 105 -18.85 -3.18 -26.64
CA VAL A 105 -19.55 -3.93 -27.68
C VAL A 105 -21.04 -3.61 -27.56
N ASP A 106 -21.61 -3.93 -26.40
CA ASP A 106 -23.01 -3.67 -26.08
C ASP A 106 -23.12 -3.18 -24.63
N HIS A 107 -24.34 -2.80 -24.22
CA HIS A 107 -24.66 -2.39 -22.85
C HIS A 107 -24.25 -3.38 -21.75
N ARG A 108 -24.15 -4.68 -22.07
CA ARG A 108 -23.84 -5.75 -21.12
C ARG A 108 -22.45 -6.34 -21.30
N ARG A 109 -21.74 -6.02 -22.38
CA ARG A 109 -20.50 -6.70 -22.79
C ARG A 109 -19.46 -5.71 -23.26
N VAL A 110 -18.23 -5.92 -22.83
CA VAL A 110 -17.08 -5.10 -23.19
C VAL A 110 -15.98 -5.98 -23.77
N LEU A 111 -15.23 -5.44 -24.73
CA LEU A 111 -14.01 -6.05 -25.24
C LEU A 111 -12.85 -5.62 -24.33
N VAL A 112 -12.14 -6.61 -23.81
CA VAL A 112 -11.16 -6.42 -22.75
C VAL A 112 -9.81 -6.98 -23.18
N ASP A 113 -8.73 -6.30 -22.81
CA ASP A 113 -7.35 -6.74 -23.06
C ASP A 113 -6.46 -6.40 -21.85
N GLY A 114 -5.61 -7.34 -21.43
CA GLY A 114 -4.76 -7.19 -20.24
C GLY A 114 -3.33 -7.67 -20.49
N PRO A 115 -2.52 -6.90 -21.24
CA PRO A 115 -1.11 -7.21 -21.47
C PRO A 115 -0.26 -6.84 -20.23
N SER A 116 -0.39 -7.64 -19.17
CA SER A 116 0.45 -7.57 -17.98
C SER A 116 1.89 -7.99 -18.29
N GLY A 117 2.87 -7.51 -17.51
CA GLY A 117 4.26 -7.94 -17.61
C GLY A 117 4.52 -9.38 -17.13
N GLU A 118 3.67 -9.89 -16.23
CA GLU A 118 3.75 -11.26 -15.71
C GLU A 118 2.85 -12.23 -16.50
N GLU A 119 3.42 -13.35 -16.95
CA GLU A 119 2.72 -14.36 -17.75
C GLU A 119 1.48 -14.93 -17.05
N GLN A 120 1.55 -15.13 -15.72
CA GLN A 120 0.42 -15.65 -14.96
C GLN A 120 -0.77 -14.67 -14.93
N LYS A 121 -0.51 -13.36 -15.01
CA LYS A 121 -1.52 -12.30 -14.94
C LYS A 121 -2.00 -11.83 -16.31
N ILE A 122 -1.48 -12.41 -17.41
CA ILE A 122 -1.92 -12.04 -18.74
C ILE A 122 -3.38 -12.43 -18.96
N VAL A 123 -4.12 -11.51 -19.59
CA VAL A 123 -5.49 -11.70 -20.04
C VAL A 123 -5.51 -11.51 -21.55
N PRO A 124 -5.81 -12.57 -22.33
CA PRO A 124 -5.92 -12.44 -23.77
C PRO A 124 -7.12 -11.57 -24.14
N ARG A 125 -7.07 -10.96 -25.32
CA ARG A 125 -8.17 -10.14 -25.83
C ARG A 125 -9.43 -10.99 -26.03
N HIS A 126 -10.50 -10.68 -25.31
CA HIS A 126 -11.78 -11.37 -25.42
C HIS A 126 -12.95 -10.50 -24.96
N VAL A 127 -14.17 -10.95 -25.24
CA VAL A 127 -15.40 -10.28 -24.80
C VAL A 127 -15.74 -10.72 -23.37
N LEU A 128 -15.90 -9.75 -22.48
CA LEU A 128 -16.24 -9.95 -21.08
C LEU A 128 -17.64 -9.36 -20.78
N PRO A 129 -18.57 -10.16 -20.20
CA PRO A 129 -19.81 -9.61 -19.66
C PRO A 129 -19.54 -8.70 -18.46
N LEU A 130 -20.14 -7.51 -18.44
CA LEU A 130 -19.99 -6.53 -17.35
C LEU A 130 -20.48 -7.06 -16.00
N ALA A 131 -21.41 -8.01 -15.98
CA ALA A 131 -21.85 -8.69 -14.76
C ALA A 131 -20.72 -9.49 -14.06
N HIS A 132 -19.64 -9.81 -14.77
CA HIS A 132 -18.48 -10.52 -14.23
C HIS A 132 -17.30 -9.59 -13.98
N ALA A 133 -17.47 -8.29 -14.19
CA ALA A 133 -16.44 -7.26 -14.08
C ALA A 133 -16.66 -6.40 -12.83
N THR A 134 -15.57 -5.94 -12.22
CA THR A 134 -15.60 -4.83 -11.25
C THR A 134 -14.80 -3.68 -11.82
N LEU A 135 -15.41 -2.51 -11.92
CA LEU A 135 -14.71 -1.30 -12.32
C LEU A 135 -13.76 -0.85 -11.20
N THR A 136 -12.50 -0.64 -11.56
CA THR A 136 -11.49 -0.08 -10.67
C THR A 136 -11.43 1.44 -10.85
N PRO A 137 -10.86 2.20 -9.89
CA PRO A 137 -10.72 3.65 -10.04
C PRO A 137 -9.70 4.06 -11.11
N PHE A 138 -8.83 3.14 -11.53
CA PHE A 138 -7.74 3.43 -12.46
C PHE A 138 -8.21 3.43 -13.92
N THR A 139 -7.72 4.40 -14.69
CA THR A 139 -7.98 4.55 -16.12
C THR A 139 -6.66 4.81 -16.83
N ILE A 140 -6.48 4.18 -18.01
CA ILE A 140 -5.40 4.48 -18.94
C ILE A 140 -5.85 5.69 -19.77
N PRO A 141 -5.23 6.87 -19.62
CA PRO A 141 -5.62 8.04 -20.39
C PRO A 141 -5.30 7.86 -21.87
N GLN A 142 -6.14 8.44 -22.73
CA GLN A 142 -5.91 8.54 -24.18
C GLN A 142 -5.73 7.19 -24.90
N LEU A 143 -6.47 6.16 -24.48
CA LEU A 143 -6.52 4.90 -25.22
C LEU A 143 -7.51 5.06 -26.40
N PRO A 144 -7.07 4.90 -27.67
CA PRO A 144 -8.01 4.96 -28.79
C PRO A 144 -8.97 3.77 -28.75
N ARG A 145 -10.22 4.00 -29.17
CA ARG A 145 -11.24 2.95 -29.29
C ARG A 145 -10.73 1.84 -30.20
N ALA A 146 -10.96 0.59 -29.82
CA ALA A 146 -10.56 -0.60 -30.56
C ALA A 146 -9.03 -0.81 -30.72
N ALA A 147 -8.18 -0.13 -29.93
CA ALA A 147 -6.73 -0.28 -29.96
C ALA A 147 -6.26 -1.75 -29.92
N GLY A 148 -5.23 -2.10 -30.70
CA GLY A 148 -4.57 -3.40 -30.65
C GLY A 148 -3.83 -3.64 -29.32
N THR A 149 -3.41 -4.89 -29.06
CA THR A 149 -2.67 -5.25 -27.84
C THR A 149 -1.31 -4.56 -27.73
N GLY A 150 -0.65 -4.30 -28.86
CA GLY A 150 0.64 -3.56 -28.88
C GLY A 150 0.53 -2.15 -28.28
N PRO A 151 -0.36 -1.28 -28.81
CA PRO A 151 -0.63 0.03 -28.21
C PRO A 151 -1.06 -0.02 -26.74
N VAL A 152 -1.94 -0.97 -26.38
CA VAL A 152 -2.38 -1.15 -24.99
C VAL A 152 -1.19 -1.46 -24.09
N LYS A 153 -0.29 -2.37 -24.49
CA LYS A 153 0.93 -2.73 -23.74
C LYS A 153 1.87 -1.53 -23.54
N LYS A 154 2.05 -0.70 -24.58
CA LYS A 154 2.87 0.52 -24.49
C LYS A 154 2.28 1.50 -23.47
N LEU A 155 0.98 1.74 -23.52
CA LEU A 155 0.29 2.64 -22.59
C LEU A 155 0.19 2.08 -21.18
N TRP A 156 0.06 0.76 -21.04
CA TRP A 156 0.05 0.06 -19.75
C TRP A 156 1.37 0.26 -19.02
N ALA A 157 2.48 0.08 -19.72
CA ALA A 157 3.82 0.34 -19.21
C ALA A 157 4.05 1.83 -18.91
N LYS A 158 3.67 2.73 -19.83
CA LYS A 158 3.81 4.19 -19.66
C LYS A 158 3.09 4.72 -18.42
N ASN A 159 1.94 4.12 -18.08
CA ASN A 159 1.14 4.53 -16.92
C ASN A 159 1.47 3.75 -15.64
N GLU A 160 2.42 2.81 -15.70
CA GLU A 160 2.84 1.95 -14.58
C GLU A 160 1.66 1.31 -13.84
N ILE A 161 0.71 0.77 -14.60
CA ILE A 161 -0.54 0.26 -14.06
C ILE A 161 -0.31 -0.85 -13.03
N ASP A 162 0.63 -1.75 -13.27
CA ASP A 162 0.93 -2.86 -12.35
C ASP A 162 1.45 -2.35 -11.01
N GLY A 163 2.28 -1.30 -11.01
CA GLY A 163 2.77 -0.66 -9.79
C GLY A 163 1.66 0.06 -9.02
N LYS A 164 0.76 0.77 -9.73
CA LYS A 164 -0.42 1.41 -9.13
C LYS A 164 -1.39 0.37 -8.56
N TRP A 165 -1.59 -0.73 -9.26
CA TRP A 165 -2.44 -1.83 -8.82
C TRP A 165 -1.89 -2.50 -7.56
N ALA A 166 -0.59 -2.81 -7.50
CA ALA A 166 0.05 -3.40 -6.32
C ALA A 166 -0.09 -2.52 -5.06
N LYS A 167 -0.03 -1.20 -5.22
CA LYS A 167 -0.24 -0.22 -4.13
C LYS A 167 -1.71 -0.10 -3.69
N SER A 168 -2.65 -0.55 -4.52
CA SER A 168 -4.07 -0.40 -4.24
C SER A 168 -4.51 -1.26 -3.05
N SER A 169 -5.51 -0.77 -2.30
CA SER A 169 -6.10 -1.53 -1.20
C SER A 169 -6.75 -2.84 -1.65
N PHE A 170 -7.13 -2.94 -2.93
CA PHE A 170 -7.69 -4.15 -3.50
C PHE A 170 -6.65 -5.26 -3.60
N ALA A 171 -5.52 -4.98 -4.27
CA ALA A 171 -4.41 -5.93 -4.39
C ALA A 171 -3.89 -6.35 -3.01
N GLN A 172 -3.65 -5.38 -2.12
CA GLN A 172 -3.18 -5.68 -0.75
C GLN A 172 -4.16 -6.55 0.05
N LYS A 173 -5.48 -6.41 -0.16
CA LYS A 173 -6.49 -7.26 0.48
C LYS A 173 -6.46 -8.68 -0.09
N THR A 174 -6.33 -8.82 -1.41
CA THR A 174 -6.18 -10.11 -2.07
C THR A 174 -4.93 -10.82 -1.57
N ASP A 175 -3.77 -10.16 -1.62
CA ASP A 175 -2.51 -10.73 -1.14
C ASP A 175 -2.57 -11.12 0.33
N ARG A 176 -3.19 -10.26 1.17
CA ARG A 176 -3.39 -10.59 2.59
C ARG A 176 -4.27 -11.83 2.75
N SER A 177 -5.32 -11.97 1.94
CA SER A 177 -6.18 -13.14 1.98
C SER A 177 -5.44 -14.40 1.52
N GLU A 178 -4.63 -14.31 0.48
CA GLU A 178 -3.83 -15.43 -0.05
C GLU A 178 -2.77 -15.86 0.96
N ARG A 179 -2.00 -14.91 1.51
CA ARG A 179 -1.04 -15.18 2.59
C ARG A 179 -1.71 -15.89 3.76
N ARG A 180 -2.91 -15.45 4.18
CA ARG A 180 -3.66 -16.08 5.28
C ARG A 180 -4.14 -17.50 4.97
N LYS A 181 -4.48 -17.79 3.71
CA LYS A 181 -4.84 -19.15 3.27
C LYS A 181 -3.63 -20.08 3.27
N ASN A 182 -2.45 -19.54 2.95
CA ASN A 182 -1.21 -20.31 2.81
C ASN A 182 -0.42 -20.47 4.13
N LEU A 183 -0.93 -19.98 5.27
CA LEU A 183 -0.21 -20.08 6.56
C LEU A 183 -0.14 -21.51 7.07
N THR A 184 1.08 -21.92 7.42
CA THR A 184 1.36 -23.15 8.16
C THR A 184 0.89 -23.04 9.61
N ASP A 185 0.69 -24.17 10.29
CA ASP A 185 0.16 -24.17 11.66
C ASP A 185 1.05 -23.42 12.66
N PHE A 186 2.37 -23.55 12.52
CA PHE A 186 3.33 -22.82 13.33
C PHE A 186 3.22 -21.29 13.12
N GLU A 187 3.04 -20.85 11.88
CA GLU A 187 2.83 -19.42 11.58
C GLU A 187 1.50 -18.92 12.14
N ARG A 188 0.44 -19.74 12.13
CA ARG A 188 -0.83 -19.40 12.79
C ARG A 188 -0.64 -19.19 14.29
N PHE A 189 0.17 -20.02 14.94
CA PHE A 189 0.52 -19.83 16.35
C PHE A 189 1.30 -18.52 16.59
N LYS A 190 2.28 -18.19 15.75
CA LYS A 190 2.99 -16.90 15.81
C LYS A 190 2.02 -15.72 15.68
N VAL A 191 1.14 -15.76 14.68
CA VAL A 191 0.10 -14.74 14.48
C VAL A 191 -0.80 -14.63 15.70
N LEU A 192 -1.18 -15.74 16.33
CA LEU A 192 -2.00 -15.73 17.56
C LEU A 192 -1.28 -15.03 18.71
N ARG A 193 0.00 -15.32 18.95
CA ARG A 193 0.79 -14.66 20.00
C ARG A 193 0.95 -13.17 19.74
N LEU A 194 1.34 -12.78 18.52
CA LEU A 194 1.48 -11.37 18.13
C LEU A 194 0.16 -10.60 18.26
N ARG A 195 -0.97 -11.22 17.88
CA ARG A 195 -2.31 -10.62 18.07
C ARG A 195 -2.66 -10.43 19.54
N LYS A 196 -2.28 -11.35 20.43
CA LYS A 196 -2.48 -11.19 21.88
C LYS A 196 -1.63 -10.04 22.43
N GLN A 197 -0.37 -9.92 22.03
CA GLN A 197 0.52 -8.83 22.43
C GLN A 197 -0.01 -7.46 21.97
N ALA A 198 -0.31 -7.32 20.68
CA ALA A 198 -0.85 -6.07 20.13
C ALA A 198 -2.17 -5.64 20.80
N ARG A 199 -3.08 -6.60 21.07
CA ARG A 199 -4.33 -6.32 21.80
C ARG A 199 -4.08 -5.82 23.22
N TYR A 200 -3.15 -6.44 23.93
CA TYR A 200 -2.80 -6.05 25.29
C TYR A 200 -2.24 -4.63 25.34
N GLU A 201 -1.36 -4.26 24.41
CA GLU A 201 -0.80 -2.91 24.32
C GLU A 201 -1.87 -1.85 24.03
N VAL A 202 -2.80 -2.12 23.11
CA VAL A 202 -3.94 -1.24 22.81
C VAL A 202 -4.86 -1.07 24.02
N GLN A 203 -5.15 -2.15 24.75
CA GLN A 203 -5.97 -2.06 25.96
C GLN A 203 -5.26 -1.27 27.07
N LYS A 204 -3.94 -1.44 27.20
CA LYS A 204 -3.11 -0.69 28.15
C LYS A 204 -3.10 0.81 27.83
N SER A 205 -2.93 1.20 26.56
CA SER A 205 -2.97 2.62 26.17
C SER A 205 -4.38 3.20 26.32
N TYR A 206 -5.40 2.45 25.92
CA TYR A 206 -6.80 2.86 26.08
C TYR A 206 -7.18 3.07 27.55
N ALA A 207 -6.79 2.17 28.45
CA ALA A 207 -7.05 2.31 29.88
C ALA A 207 -6.41 3.58 30.47
N LYS A 208 -5.20 3.96 30.02
CA LYS A 208 -4.55 5.21 30.42
C LYS A 208 -5.31 6.44 29.91
N VAL A 209 -5.70 6.46 28.64
CA VAL A 209 -6.45 7.57 28.05
C VAL A 209 -7.81 7.72 28.74
N ARG A 210 -8.51 6.62 29.01
CA ARG A 210 -9.79 6.63 29.72
C ARG A 210 -9.64 7.15 31.16
N ALA A 211 -8.60 6.72 31.87
CA ALA A 211 -8.35 7.18 33.23
C ALA A 211 -7.95 8.66 33.30
N ALA A 212 -7.31 9.21 32.26
CA ALA A 212 -6.97 10.63 32.17
C ALA A 212 -8.14 11.53 31.71
N ALA A 213 -9.18 10.93 31.11
CA ALA A 213 -10.38 11.62 30.65
C ALA A 213 -11.51 11.64 31.69
N GLN A 214 -11.38 10.85 32.77
CA GLN A 214 -12.26 10.86 33.95
C GLN A 214 -11.65 11.76 35.02
#